data_AF-A0A957ZH01-F1
#
_entry.id   AF-A0A957ZH01-F1
#
_cell.length_a   1.000
_cell.length_b   1.000
_cell.length_c   1.000
_cell.angle_alpha   90.00
_cell.angle_beta   90.00
_cell.angle_gamma   90.00
#
_symmetry.space_group_name_H-M   'P 1'
#
loop_
_entity.id
_entity.type
_entity.pdbx_description
1 polymer ?
#
loop_
_entity_poly.entity_id
_entity_poly.type
_entity_poly.pdbx_seq_one_letter_code
_entity_poly.pdbx_strand_id
1 'polypeptide(L)'
;VVVRGEGEEAWIDISNRLEAYLKDQPEYHTQAFMHPENEVFKDCLGVTFKTSDGRIHNNPDRVPIADLDSLPWPAYHLFKMDRYTNLQPATDHVDGARSFSILTSRGCPYRCTFCSQSIMPIKWRSRSPESVLAEWKHLVEDLGAEEIGVLDDSANIRVKRLEELANALIENNLNHVPWIFVNGIRANLASKELLGLLKQAG
;
A
#
# COMPACT_ATOMS: atom_id res chain seq x y z
N VAL A 1 0.10 5.52 -20.52
CA VAL A 1 -0.59 4.34 -19.95
C VAL A 1 -1.03 4.71 -18.55
N VAL A 2 -2.19 4.27 -18.11
CA VAL A 2 -2.72 4.47 -16.75
C VAL A 2 -3.03 3.09 -16.18
N VAL A 3 -2.44 2.76 -15.03
CA VAL A 3 -2.77 1.57 -14.25
C VAL A 3 -4.00 1.87 -13.40
N ARG A 4 -4.96 0.95 -13.38
CA ARG A 4 -6.23 1.05 -12.65
C ARG A 4 -6.32 -0.07 -11.63
N GLY A 5 -6.82 0.23 -10.44
CA GLY A 5 -6.93 -0.73 -9.34
C GLY A 5 -5.59 -0.93 -8.62
N GLU A 6 -5.32 -2.17 -8.21
CA GLU A 6 -4.06 -2.56 -7.58
C GLU A 6 -2.97 -2.76 -8.65
N GLY A 7 -1.80 -2.18 -8.41
CA GLY A 7 -0.78 -2.01 -9.44
C GLY A 7 0.26 -3.12 -9.51
N GLU A 8 0.36 -3.97 -8.51
CA GLU A 8 1.49 -4.90 -8.32
C GLU A 8 1.70 -5.81 -9.54
N GLU A 9 0.70 -6.59 -9.91
CA GLU A 9 0.80 -7.48 -11.08
C GLU A 9 0.75 -6.72 -12.41
N ALA A 10 0.05 -5.59 -12.46
CA ALA A 10 -0.03 -4.77 -13.67
C ALA A 10 1.32 -4.15 -14.04
N TRP A 11 2.07 -3.66 -13.04
CA TRP A 11 3.41 -3.12 -13.25
C TRP A 11 4.41 -4.18 -13.68
N ILE A 12 4.31 -5.40 -13.13
CA ILE A 12 5.13 -6.54 -13.58
C ILE A 12 4.84 -6.85 -15.05
N ASP A 13 3.57 -6.95 -15.43
CA ASP A 13 3.15 -7.24 -16.82
C ASP A 13 3.60 -6.13 -17.79
N ILE A 14 3.44 -4.85 -17.40
CA ILE A 14 3.93 -3.70 -18.17
C ILE A 14 5.44 -3.78 -18.36
N SER A 15 6.20 -4.08 -17.29
CA SER A 15 7.66 -4.14 -17.33
C SER A 15 8.15 -5.26 -18.25
N ASN A 16 7.58 -6.47 -18.10
CA ASN A 16 7.91 -7.62 -18.94
C ASN A 16 7.63 -7.33 -20.43
N ARG A 17 6.53 -6.65 -20.74
CA ARG A 17 6.17 -6.27 -22.12
C ARG A 17 7.11 -5.21 -22.68
N LEU A 18 7.50 -4.25 -21.86
CA LEU A 18 8.49 -3.24 -22.25
C LEU A 18 9.85 -3.89 -22.53
N GLU A 19 10.32 -4.77 -21.64
CA GLU A 19 11.57 -5.51 -21.84
C GLU A 19 11.53 -6.40 -23.09
N ALA A 20 10.43 -7.13 -23.31
CA ALA A 20 10.25 -7.95 -24.50
C ALA A 20 10.29 -7.12 -25.78
N TYR A 21 9.64 -5.95 -25.81
CA TYR A 21 9.68 -5.04 -26.95
C TYR A 21 11.10 -4.52 -27.22
N LEU A 22 11.81 -4.12 -26.16
CA LEU A 22 13.15 -3.54 -26.26
C LEU A 22 14.22 -4.57 -26.65
N LYS A 23 13.98 -5.87 -26.45
CA LYS A 23 14.91 -6.93 -26.84
C LYS A 23 15.25 -6.90 -28.32
N ASP A 24 14.26 -6.62 -29.16
CA ASP A 24 14.40 -6.57 -30.62
C ASP A 24 14.62 -5.13 -31.14
N GLN A 25 14.57 -4.12 -30.25
CA GLN A 25 14.70 -2.70 -30.57
C GLN A 25 15.47 -1.94 -29.47
N PRO A 26 16.79 -1.74 -29.62
CA PRO A 26 17.59 -1.11 -28.57
C PRO A 26 17.27 0.37 -28.35
N GLU A 27 16.64 1.04 -29.32
CA GLU A 27 16.24 2.45 -29.21
C GLU A 27 14.76 2.57 -28.84
N TYR A 28 14.48 3.13 -27.67
CA TYR A 28 13.11 3.36 -27.20
C TYR A 28 12.52 4.62 -27.81
N HIS A 29 11.41 4.45 -28.54
CA HIS A 29 10.57 5.55 -28.99
C HIS A 29 9.11 5.31 -28.60
N THR A 30 8.55 6.19 -27.77
CA THR A 30 7.15 6.06 -27.30
C THR A 30 6.15 5.97 -28.45
N GLN A 31 6.37 6.70 -29.56
CA GLN A 31 5.47 6.66 -30.71
C GLN A 31 5.46 5.27 -31.40
N ALA A 32 6.63 4.65 -31.54
CA ALA A 32 6.75 3.30 -32.07
C ALA A 32 6.18 2.29 -31.07
N PHE A 33 6.57 2.37 -29.80
CA PHE A 33 6.09 1.50 -28.73
C PHE A 33 4.56 1.47 -28.63
N MET A 34 3.91 2.64 -28.78
CA MET A 34 2.46 2.78 -28.72
C MET A 34 1.77 2.64 -30.09
N HIS A 35 2.47 2.17 -31.14
CA HIS A 35 1.87 1.97 -32.46
C HIS A 35 0.77 0.89 -32.40
N PRO A 36 -0.42 1.10 -33.03
CA PRO A 36 -1.54 0.15 -32.95
C PRO A 36 -1.18 -1.28 -33.37
N GLU A 37 -0.30 -1.44 -34.36
CA GLU A 37 0.11 -2.76 -34.88
C GLU A 37 0.99 -3.57 -33.92
N ASN A 38 1.64 -2.90 -32.96
CA ASN A 38 2.51 -3.59 -32.01
C ASN A 38 1.73 -4.29 -30.91
N GLU A 39 0.46 -3.91 -30.69
CA GLU A 39 -0.45 -4.54 -29.72
C GLU A 39 0.17 -4.79 -28.31
N VAL A 40 1.16 -3.97 -27.89
CA VAL A 40 2.03 -4.28 -26.74
C VAL A 40 1.24 -4.55 -25.45
N PHE A 41 0.19 -3.75 -25.21
CA PHE A 41 -0.67 -3.87 -24.04
C PHE A 41 -1.95 -4.65 -24.30
N LYS A 42 -2.08 -5.35 -25.42
CA LYS A 42 -3.22 -6.25 -25.65
C LYS A 42 -3.27 -7.31 -24.56
N ASP A 43 -4.46 -7.51 -24.00
CA ASP A 43 -4.76 -8.42 -22.90
C ASP A 43 -4.00 -8.14 -21.59
N CYS A 44 -3.33 -6.99 -21.47
CA CYS A 44 -2.75 -6.54 -20.21
C CYS A 44 -3.88 -6.06 -19.28
N LEU A 45 -4.19 -6.81 -18.23
CA LEU A 45 -5.30 -6.46 -17.33
C LEU A 45 -4.96 -5.23 -16.47
N GLY A 46 -5.98 -4.42 -16.19
CA GLY A 46 -5.87 -3.27 -15.29
C GLY A 46 -5.22 -2.04 -15.92
N VAL A 47 -5.13 -1.94 -17.25
CA VAL A 47 -4.55 -0.76 -17.91
C VAL A 47 -5.52 -0.07 -18.87
N THR A 48 -5.47 1.26 -18.85
CA THR A 48 -6.01 2.12 -19.90
C THR A 48 -4.85 2.78 -20.62
N PHE A 49 -4.82 2.75 -21.95
CA PHE A 49 -3.72 3.33 -22.71
C PHE A 49 -4.21 4.03 -23.98
N LYS A 50 -3.31 4.86 -24.53
CA LYS A 50 -3.56 5.62 -25.76
C LYS A 50 -2.50 5.23 -26.79
N THR A 51 -2.94 4.78 -27.95
CA THR A 51 -2.06 4.45 -29.08
C THR A 51 -1.58 5.71 -29.80
N SER A 52 -0.54 5.58 -30.62
CA SER A 52 0.08 6.70 -31.35
C SER A 52 -0.86 7.37 -32.36
N ASP A 53 -1.86 6.65 -32.88
CA ASP A 53 -2.94 7.18 -33.74
C ASP A 53 -4.04 7.93 -32.97
N GLY A 54 -3.91 8.00 -31.64
CA GLY A 54 -4.79 8.74 -30.75
C GLY A 54 -5.95 7.95 -30.15
N ARG A 55 -6.12 6.66 -30.49
CA ARG A 55 -7.21 5.83 -29.95
C ARG A 55 -6.95 5.46 -28.49
N ILE A 56 -8.01 5.46 -27.69
CA ILE A 56 -7.98 5.06 -26.28
C ILE A 56 -8.49 3.63 -26.16
N HIS A 57 -7.71 2.78 -25.49
CA HIS A 57 -8.01 1.39 -25.22
C HIS A 57 -8.21 1.20 -23.71
N ASN A 58 -9.30 0.52 -23.35
CA ASN A 58 -9.60 0.16 -21.97
C ASN A 58 -9.63 -1.35 -21.89
N ASN A 59 -8.61 -1.94 -21.29
CA ASN A 59 -8.59 -3.38 -21.06
C ASN A 59 -9.52 -3.73 -19.88
N PRO A 60 -9.87 -5.01 -19.67
CA PRO A 60 -10.59 -5.42 -18.48
C PRO A 60 -9.80 -5.10 -17.20
N ASP A 61 -10.52 -4.87 -16.09
CA ASP A 61 -9.89 -4.65 -14.79
C ASP A 61 -9.24 -5.92 -14.25
N ARG A 62 -8.24 -5.74 -13.40
CA ARG A 62 -7.61 -6.85 -12.67
C ARG A 62 -8.36 -7.13 -11.38
N VAL A 63 -8.48 -8.42 -11.03
CA VAL A 63 -9.04 -8.84 -9.75
C VAL A 63 -8.09 -8.43 -8.62
N PRO A 64 -8.56 -7.75 -7.56
CA PRO A 64 -7.71 -7.39 -6.43
C PRO A 64 -7.12 -8.63 -5.71
N ILE A 65 -5.88 -8.52 -5.22
CA ILE A 65 -5.13 -9.58 -4.55
C ILE A 65 -5.83 -10.00 -3.25
N ALA A 66 -6.41 -11.20 -3.21
CA ALA A 66 -7.25 -11.59 -2.08
C ALA A 66 -6.47 -11.75 -0.76
N ASP A 67 -5.29 -12.36 -0.85
CA ASP A 67 -4.39 -12.64 0.27
C ASP A 67 -3.26 -11.59 0.31
N LEU A 68 -3.35 -10.66 1.25
CA LEU A 68 -2.34 -9.61 1.39
C LEU A 68 -1.03 -10.12 2.03
N ASP A 69 -1.03 -11.28 2.66
CA ASP A 69 0.20 -11.87 3.23
C ASP A 69 1.08 -12.50 2.14
N SER A 70 0.52 -12.75 0.95
CA SER A 70 1.29 -13.19 -0.21
C SER A 70 2.21 -12.11 -0.79
N LEU A 71 2.00 -10.85 -0.40
CA LEU A 71 2.79 -9.73 -0.89
C LEU A 71 4.09 -9.61 -0.09
N PRO A 72 5.24 -9.42 -0.77
CA PRO A 72 6.48 -9.16 -0.06
C PRO A 72 6.40 -7.80 0.64
N TRP A 73 7.20 -7.64 1.70
CA TRP A 73 7.43 -6.31 2.27
C TRP A 73 8.09 -5.38 1.24
N PRO A 74 7.97 -4.06 1.41
CA PRO A 74 8.69 -3.12 0.58
C PRO A 74 10.19 -3.47 0.55
N ALA A 75 10.80 -3.37 -0.63
CA ALA A 75 12.20 -3.72 -0.82
C ALA A 75 13.15 -2.62 -0.27
N TYR A 76 13.10 -2.36 1.04
CA TYR A 76 13.84 -1.29 1.72
C TYR A 76 15.35 -1.32 1.40
N HIS A 77 15.92 -2.51 1.21
CA HIS A 77 17.33 -2.73 0.87
C HIS A 77 17.74 -2.16 -0.51
N LEU A 78 16.79 -1.85 -1.40
CA LEU A 78 17.07 -1.21 -2.70
C LEU A 78 17.18 0.32 -2.59
N PHE A 79 16.84 0.89 -1.43
CA PHE A 79 16.82 2.33 -1.20
C PHE A 79 17.82 2.75 -0.12
N LYS A 80 18.30 3.99 -0.24
CA LYS A 80 19.16 4.62 0.78
C LYS A 80 18.30 5.14 1.92
N MET A 81 17.84 4.24 2.80
CA MET A 81 16.87 4.55 3.85
C MET A 81 17.35 5.63 4.85
N ASP A 82 18.67 5.80 4.99
CA ASP A 82 19.29 6.90 5.73
C ASP A 82 18.92 8.30 5.21
N ARG A 83 18.45 8.40 3.96
CA ARG A 83 18.00 9.66 3.34
C ARG A 83 16.50 9.89 3.43
N TYR A 84 15.75 8.86 3.81
CA TYR A 84 14.29 8.86 3.83
C TYR A 84 13.78 8.84 5.27
N THR A 85 14.29 9.75 6.09
CA THR A 85 13.96 9.78 7.52
C THR A 85 12.62 10.45 7.79
N ASN A 86 12.22 11.47 7.02
CA ASN A 86 11.02 12.26 7.34
C ASN A 86 10.16 12.55 6.09
N LEU A 87 9.78 11.52 5.34
CA LEU A 87 9.02 11.72 4.10
C LEU A 87 7.57 12.17 4.34
N GLN A 88 6.99 11.75 5.47
CA GLN A 88 5.73 12.25 6.02
C GLN A 88 5.80 12.00 7.53
N PRO A 89 5.99 13.03 8.38
CA PRO A 89 5.94 12.82 9.82
C PRO A 89 4.56 12.25 10.15
N ALA A 90 4.55 11.02 10.64
CA ALA A 90 3.35 10.31 11.02
C ALA A 90 2.77 10.97 12.27
N THR A 91 3.63 11.43 13.17
CA THR A 91 3.23 12.15 14.38
C THR A 91 3.76 13.58 14.35
N ASP A 92 2.89 14.56 14.58
CA ASP A 92 3.23 16.00 14.63
C ASP A 92 4.13 16.38 15.83
N HIS A 93 4.71 15.40 16.53
CA HIS A 93 5.36 15.56 17.82
C HIS A 93 6.80 15.03 17.88
N VAL A 94 7.31 14.42 16.81
CA VAL A 94 8.68 13.89 16.76
C VAL A 94 9.46 14.54 15.62
N ASP A 95 10.04 15.70 15.90
CA ASP A 95 10.86 16.45 14.94
C ASP A 95 12.09 15.65 14.52
N GLY A 96 12.22 15.38 13.22
CA GLY A 96 13.37 14.68 12.64
C GLY A 96 13.37 13.17 12.88
N ALA A 97 12.26 12.60 13.35
CA ALA A 97 12.09 11.16 13.53
C ALA A 97 12.39 10.40 12.25
N ARG A 98 12.91 9.18 12.38
CA ARG A 98 12.94 8.15 11.33
C ARG A 98 11.56 7.52 11.18
N SER A 99 10.75 8.12 10.33
CA SER A 99 9.36 7.73 10.05
C SER A 99 9.27 6.64 9.01
N PHE A 100 8.53 5.57 9.33
CA PHE A 100 8.18 4.52 8.39
C PHE A 100 6.66 4.40 8.28
N SER A 101 6.18 3.81 7.19
CA SER A 101 4.77 3.55 6.99
C SER A 101 4.52 2.06 6.82
N ILE A 102 3.39 1.60 7.33
CA ILE A 102 2.94 0.22 7.20
C ILE A 102 1.49 0.19 6.73
N LEU A 103 1.18 -0.78 5.87
CA LEU A 103 -0.18 -1.07 5.44
C LEU A 103 -0.58 -2.41 6.04
N THR A 104 -1.61 -2.40 6.89
CA THR A 104 -2.11 -3.59 7.58
C THR A 104 -3.40 -4.11 6.95
N SER A 105 -4.15 -3.24 6.27
CA SER A 105 -5.36 -3.59 5.53
C SER A 105 -5.57 -2.69 4.31
N ARG A 106 -6.39 -3.15 3.36
CA ARG A 106 -6.73 -2.45 2.12
C ARG A 106 -8.24 -2.38 1.93
N GLY A 107 -8.70 -1.21 1.47
CA GLY A 107 -10.09 -0.94 1.17
C GLY A 107 -10.88 -0.51 2.40
N CYS A 108 -12.08 0.00 2.18
CA CYS A 108 -13.01 0.41 3.21
C CYS A 108 -14.43 0.04 2.77
N PRO A 109 -15.25 -0.64 3.60
CA PRO A 109 -16.59 -1.06 3.20
C PRO A 109 -17.60 0.10 3.14
N TYR A 110 -17.20 1.30 3.57
CA TYR A 110 -18.07 2.46 3.67
C TYR A 110 -18.05 3.32 2.40
N ARG A 111 -19.20 3.93 2.08
CA ARG A 111 -19.36 4.84 0.94
C ARG A 111 -19.60 6.28 1.40
N CYS A 112 -18.60 6.86 2.05
CA CYS A 112 -18.62 8.26 2.44
C CYS A 112 -18.69 9.15 1.18
N THR A 113 -19.63 10.10 1.14
CA THR A 113 -19.93 10.93 -0.06
C THR A 113 -18.77 11.80 -0.51
N PHE A 114 -17.84 12.11 0.38
CA PHE A 114 -16.65 12.92 0.11
C PHE A 114 -15.42 12.07 -0.24
N CYS A 115 -15.48 10.74 -0.10
CA CYS A 115 -14.29 9.89 -0.15
C CYS A 115 -14.06 9.32 -1.55
N SER A 116 -12.85 9.48 -2.07
CA SER A 116 -12.42 8.87 -3.34
C SER A 116 -12.39 7.34 -3.28
N GLN A 117 -12.23 6.71 -2.12
CA GLN A 117 -12.29 5.24 -2.03
C GLN A 117 -13.68 4.68 -2.39
N SER A 118 -14.73 5.49 -2.34
CA SER A 118 -16.08 5.06 -2.71
C SER A 118 -16.24 4.65 -4.18
N ILE A 119 -15.31 5.04 -5.05
CA ILE A 119 -15.25 4.63 -6.46
C ILE A 119 -14.44 3.36 -6.72
N MET A 120 -13.71 2.86 -5.71
CA MET A 120 -12.87 1.66 -5.81
C MET A 120 -13.66 0.37 -5.46
N PRO A 121 -13.22 -0.81 -5.92
CA PRO A 121 -13.84 -2.09 -5.55
C PRO A 121 -13.87 -2.32 -4.03
N ILE A 122 -15.06 -2.59 -3.49
CA ILE A 122 -15.36 -2.55 -2.05
C ILE A 122 -15.12 -3.92 -1.40
N LYS A 123 -13.86 -4.31 -1.26
CA LYS A 123 -13.53 -5.47 -0.43
C LYS A 123 -12.38 -5.13 0.52
N TRP A 124 -12.76 -4.87 1.77
CA TRP A 124 -11.80 -4.80 2.87
C TRP A 124 -11.11 -6.15 3.00
N ARG A 125 -9.77 -6.11 2.94
CA ARG A 125 -8.86 -7.25 3.11
C ARG A 125 -7.79 -6.82 4.09
N SER A 126 -7.25 -7.76 4.85
CA SER A 126 -6.20 -7.46 5.82
C SER A 126 -5.11 -8.50 5.76
N ARG A 127 -3.91 -8.07 6.14
CA ARG A 127 -2.83 -8.97 6.54
C ARG A 127 -3.16 -9.62 7.88
N SER A 128 -2.58 -10.78 8.14
CA SER A 128 -2.63 -11.40 9.47
C SER A 128 -1.90 -10.54 10.52
N PRO A 129 -2.30 -10.55 11.79
CA PRO A 129 -1.56 -9.87 12.87
C PRO A 129 -0.08 -10.29 12.91
N GLU A 130 0.23 -11.56 12.65
CA GLU A 130 1.58 -12.11 12.63
C GLU A 130 2.43 -11.49 11.50
N SER A 131 1.86 -11.39 10.30
CA SER A 131 2.50 -10.75 9.13
C SER A 131 2.80 -9.28 9.39
N VAL A 132 1.87 -8.56 10.03
CA VAL A 132 2.05 -7.14 10.37
C VAL A 132 3.11 -6.97 11.47
N LEU A 133 3.05 -7.78 12.52
CA LEU A 133 4.00 -7.76 13.62
C LEU A 133 5.43 -8.03 13.14
N ALA A 134 5.60 -8.99 12.22
CA ALA A 134 6.90 -9.31 11.66
C ALA A 134 7.52 -8.13 10.88
N GLU A 135 6.72 -7.41 10.06
CA GLU A 135 7.22 -6.20 9.40
C GLU A 135 7.46 -5.08 10.40
N TRP A 136 6.55 -4.88 11.36
CA TRP A 136 6.70 -3.87 12.40
C TRP A 136 8.02 -4.05 13.17
N LYS A 137 8.33 -5.29 13.55
CA LYS A 137 9.59 -5.65 14.19
C LYS A 137 10.79 -5.30 13.32
N HIS A 138 10.74 -5.63 12.02
CA HIS A 138 11.80 -5.27 11.07
C HIS A 138 12.01 -3.75 10.97
N LEU A 139 10.93 -2.97 10.91
CA LEU A 139 11.01 -1.51 10.87
C LEU A 139 11.68 -0.95 12.14
N VAL A 140 11.28 -1.44 13.30
CA VAL A 140 11.79 -0.97 14.60
C VAL A 140 13.24 -1.42 14.83
N GLU A 141 13.51 -2.72 14.74
CA GLU A 141 14.78 -3.31 15.17
C GLU A 141 15.88 -3.19 14.11
N ASP A 142 15.55 -3.38 12.83
CA ASP A 142 16.56 -3.41 11.76
C ASP A 142 16.71 -2.06 11.07
N LEU A 143 15.62 -1.31 10.89
CA LEU A 143 15.64 -0.01 10.21
C LEU A 143 15.62 1.19 11.16
N GLY A 144 15.45 0.96 12.46
CA GLY A 144 15.49 1.99 13.49
C GLY A 144 14.35 2.99 13.34
N ALA A 145 13.12 2.51 13.18
CA ALA A 145 11.93 3.35 13.16
C ALA A 145 11.75 4.06 14.51
N GLU A 146 11.55 5.37 14.45
CA GLU A 146 11.26 6.22 15.62
C GLU A 146 9.78 6.62 15.67
N GLU A 147 9.06 6.43 14.56
CA GLU A 147 7.60 6.48 14.51
C GLU A 147 7.08 5.63 13.33
N ILE A 148 5.82 5.17 13.43
CA ILE A 148 5.17 4.38 12.37
C ILE A 148 3.80 4.96 12.00
N GLY A 149 3.59 5.21 10.70
CA GLY A 149 2.31 5.59 10.12
C GLY A 149 1.55 4.40 9.54
N VAL A 150 0.37 4.09 10.09
CA VAL A 150 -0.54 3.09 9.54
C VAL A 150 -1.38 3.71 8.43
N LEU A 151 -1.22 3.22 7.20
CA LEU A 151 -1.81 3.76 5.97
C LEU A 151 -3.18 3.16 5.61
N ASP A 152 -3.76 2.35 6.48
CA ASP A 152 -5.08 1.74 6.26
C ASP A 152 -6.15 2.82 6.00
N ASP A 153 -7.08 2.58 5.07
CA ASP A 153 -8.20 3.51 4.82
C ASP A 153 -9.07 3.72 6.07
N SER A 154 -9.17 2.69 6.91
CA SER A 154 -9.73 2.74 8.26
C SER A 154 -9.26 1.51 9.02
N ALA A 155 -8.45 1.69 10.06
CA ALA A 155 -7.84 0.55 10.75
C ALA A 155 -8.80 -0.24 11.66
N ASN A 156 -9.86 0.40 12.16
CA ASN A 156 -10.78 -0.19 13.15
C ASN A 156 -12.04 -0.82 12.53
N ILE A 157 -12.04 -1.16 11.23
CA ILE A 157 -13.14 -1.89 10.57
C ILE A 157 -13.44 -3.21 11.27
N ARG A 158 -12.39 -3.93 11.68
CA ARG A 158 -12.48 -5.14 12.51
C ARG A 158 -11.79 -4.89 13.84
N VAL A 159 -12.56 -4.38 14.82
CA VAL A 159 -12.06 -4.02 16.16
C VAL A 159 -11.27 -5.16 16.81
N LYS A 160 -11.78 -6.40 16.80
CA LYS A 160 -11.06 -7.55 17.39
C LYS A 160 -9.66 -7.77 16.81
N ARG A 161 -9.51 -7.64 15.49
CA ARG A 161 -8.20 -7.76 14.83
C ARG A 161 -7.26 -6.64 15.27
N LEU A 162 -7.80 -5.42 15.43
CA LEU A 162 -7.00 -4.30 15.90
C LEU A 162 -6.56 -4.49 17.36
N GLU A 163 -7.43 -5.06 18.20
CA GLU A 163 -7.09 -5.46 19.57
C GLU A 163 -6.00 -6.56 19.59
N GLU A 164 -6.11 -7.57 18.73
CA GLU A 164 -5.09 -8.62 18.56
C GLU A 164 -3.72 -8.00 18.19
N LEU A 165 -3.69 -7.08 17.22
CA LEU A 165 -2.46 -6.40 16.82
C LEU A 165 -1.89 -5.53 17.96
N ALA A 166 -2.73 -4.77 18.66
CA ALA A 166 -2.31 -3.93 19.78
C ALA A 166 -1.71 -4.77 20.93
N ASN A 167 -2.34 -5.89 21.29
CA ASN A 167 -1.79 -6.82 22.27
C ASN A 167 -0.48 -7.43 21.79
N ALA A 168 -0.37 -7.82 20.53
CA ALA A 168 0.87 -8.36 19.97
C ALA A 168 2.03 -7.35 20.05
N LEU A 169 1.79 -6.06 19.81
CA LEU A 169 2.81 -5.01 19.98
C LEU A 169 3.28 -4.90 21.44
N ILE A 170 2.35 -4.94 22.40
CA ILE A 170 2.66 -4.89 23.84
C ILE A 170 3.45 -6.13 24.26
N GLU A 171 2.96 -7.33 23.92
CA GLU A 171 3.57 -8.62 24.29
C GLU A 171 4.99 -8.78 23.74
N ASN A 172 5.29 -8.14 22.60
CA ASN A 172 6.62 -8.17 21.98
C ASN A 172 7.48 -6.94 22.33
N ASN A 173 7.04 -6.08 23.26
CA ASN A 173 7.74 -4.86 23.68
C ASN A 173 8.03 -3.87 22.51
N LEU A 174 7.18 -3.86 21.48
CA LEU A 174 7.28 -2.95 20.33
C LEU A 174 6.46 -1.66 20.53
N ASN A 175 5.77 -1.52 21.66
CA ASN A 175 4.94 -0.38 22.02
C ASN A 175 5.71 0.87 22.51
N HIS A 176 7.04 0.87 22.38
CA HIS A 176 7.89 2.02 22.71
C HIS A 176 8.06 2.99 21.52
N VAL A 177 7.75 2.53 20.29
CA VAL A 177 7.74 3.36 19.09
C VAL A 177 6.33 3.93 18.91
N PRO A 178 6.14 5.26 18.92
CA PRO A 178 4.84 5.87 18.72
C PRO A 178 4.33 5.61 17.30
N TRP A 179 3.01 5.49 17.17
CA TRP A 179 2.40 5.27 15.87
C TRP A 179 1.02 5.92 15.75
N ILE A 180 0.57 6.11 14.51
CA ILE A 180 -0.72 6.76 14.21
C ILE A 180 -1.45 6.09 13.05
N PHE A 181 -2.76 6.33 12.96
CA PHE A 181 -3.52 6.06 11.75
C PHE A 181 -3.53 7.30 10.87
N VAL A 182 -2.75 7.31 9.78
CA VAL A 182 -2.57 8.48 8.90
C VAL A 182 -3.91 8.92 8.27
N ASN A 183 -4.73 7.95 7.88
CA ASN A 183 -6.07 8.22 7.31
C ASN A 183 -7.19 8.21 8.38
N GLY A 184 -6.82 8.04 9.66
CA GLY A 184 -7.73 7.99 10.78
C GLY A 184 -8.48 6.66 10.95
N ILE A 185 -9.41 6.69 11.91
CA ILE A 185 -10.28 5.57 12.25
C ILE A 185 -11.73 6.00 12.22
N ARG A 186 -12.64 5.03 12.19
CA ARG A 186 -14.06 5.33 12.22
C ARG A 186 -14.53 5.65 13.64
N ALA A 187 -15.04 6.86 13.84
CA ALA A 187 -15.47 7.35 15.14
C ALA A 187 -16.52 6.47 15.84
N ASN A 188 -17.51 5.94 15.11
CA ASN A 188 -18.55 5.10 15.72
C ASN A 188 -18.06 3.70 16.15
N LEU A 189 -16.82 3.33 15.83
CA LEU A 189 -16.18 2.08 16.25
C LEU A 189 -15.06 2.33 17.29
N ALA A 190 -14.82 3.59 17.68
CA ALA A 190 -13.77 3.97 18.62
C ALA A 190 -14.32 4.04 20.05
N SER A 191 -14.42 2.88 20.73
CA SER A 191 -14.78 2.83 22.15
C SER A 191 -13.65 3.34 23.05
N LYS A 192 -13.98 3.72 24.28
CA LYS A 192 -13.00 4.17 25.27
C LYS A 192 -11.98 3.06 25.59
N GLU A 193 -12.46 1.82 25.65
CA GLU A 193 -11.66 0.63 25.93
C GLU A 193 -10.65 0.38 24.81
N LEU A 194 -11.10 0.45 23.55
CA LEU A 194 -10.23 0.30 22.39
C LEU A 194 -9.15 1.39 22.38
N LEU A 195 -9.53 2.66 22.54
CA LEU A 195 -8.57 3.77 22.57
C LEU A 195 -7.58 3.64 23.74
N GLY A 196 -8.04 3.15 24.89
CA GLY A 196 -7.19 2.88 26.05
C GLY A 196 -6.18 1.76 25.81
N LEU A 197 -6.56 0.72 25.06
CA LEU A 197 -5.64 -0.34 24.62
C LEU A 197 -4.63 0.19 23.60
N LEU A 198 -5.09 0.94 22.60
CA LEU A 198 -4.20 1.47 21.56
C LEU A 198 -3.13 2.39 22.15
N LYS A 199 -3.50 3.25 23.12
CA LYS A 199 -2.55 4.08 23.88
C LYS A 199 -1.49 3.27 24.64
N GLN A 200 -1.83 2.07 25.12
CA GLN A 200 -0.85 1.20 25.78
C GLN A 200 0.09 0.53 24.77
N ALA A 201 -0.37 0.39 23.52
CA ALA A 201 0.37 -0.22 22.42
C ALA A 201 1.28 0.75 21.66
N GLY A 202 1.37 2.02 22.06
CA GLY A 202 2.20 3.07 21.46
C GLY A 202 1.38 4.30 21.12
#